data_AF-A0A2G9QFL8-F1
#
_entry.id   AF-A0A2G9QFL8-F1
#
_cell.length_a   1.000
_cell.length_b   1.000
_cell.length_c   1.000
_cell.angle_alpha   90.00
_cell.angle_beta   90.00
_cell.angle_gamma   90.00
#
_symmetry.space_group_name_H-M   'P 1'
#
loop_
_entity.id
_entity.type
_entity.pdbx_description
1 polymer ?
#
loop_
_entity_poly.entity_id
_entity_poly.type
_entity_poly.pdbx_seq_one_letter_code
_entity_poly.pdbx_strand_id
1 'polypeptide(L)'
;MDSRPSNRRNLCIAALTQHETQTLAKKEERLLNRIYEGLVEGHRACLAEAITLIESTHMRKRQIAQVLLQKVLSHHREKEHLNNGKPLAFRIGSLLGDKTRMQELSRDMNAYIRPSPTRGTLGGVTRTTNEAILLCESGGYNIVLVETGIKRGIVEMADLVVITKADGDLLIPARKIQAEYVSALKLLRKRSKIWKPQVVRISAKTGEGIPELWKKITDFQSTMLESAELLSKRRAQQKVWMWNVIQENVLLHFKNHPAVKDKLPLLEGQVLTGVLSPSLAADILLKAFFESS
;
A
#
# COMPACT_ATOMS: atom_id res chain seq x y z
N MET A 1 -7.80 -36.73 -12.28
CA MET A 1 -6.39 -36.59 -12.71
C MET A 1 -6.32 -35.42 -13.67
N ASP A 2 -5.90 -34.23 -13.21
CA ASP A 2 -4.92 -33.39 -13.93
C ASP A 2 -4.54 -32.17 -13.06
N SER A 3 -3.57 -32.37 -12.15
CA SER A 3 -2.98 -31.34 -11.29
C SER A 3 -1.61 -30.86 -11.82
N ARG A 4 -1.29 -31.12 -13.09
CA ARG A 4 0.04 -30.92 -13.67
C ARG A 4 0.38 -29.52 -14.24
N PRO A 5 -0.54 -28.58 -14.55
CA PRO A 5 -0.13 -27.28 -15.13
C PRO A 5 0.36 -26.25 -14.10
N SER A 6 0.05 -26.39 -12.80
CA SER A 6 0.51 -25.42 -11.78
C SER A 6 1.99 -25.59 -11.42
N ASN A 7 2.49 -26.84 -11.46
CA ASN A 7 3.83 -27.16 -10.98
C ASN A 7 4.95 -26.64 -11.90
N ARG A 8 4.75 -26.69 -13.24
CA ARG A 8 5.70 -26.12 -14.21
C ARG A 8 5.82 -24.59 -14.14
N ARG A 9 4.70 -23.89 -13.87
CA ARG A 9 4.69 -22.42 -13.74
C ARG A 9 5.40 -21.95 -12.47
N ASN A 10 5.24 -22.68 -11.36
CA ASN A 10 5.93 -22.40 -10.11
C ASN A 10 7.45 -22.62 -10.23
N LEU A 11 7.87 -23.65 -10.98
CA LEU A 11 9.30 -23.92 -11.27
C LEU A 11 9.97 -22.81 -12.09
N CYS A 12 9.29 -22.23 -13.09
CA CYS A 12 9.83 -21.08 -13.84
C CYS A 12 10.01 -19.82 -12.97
N ILE A 13 9.07 -19.54 -12.06
CA ILE A 13 9.16 -18.37 -11.16
C ILE A 13 10.28 -18.57 -10.14
N ALA A 14 10.43 -19.79 -9.60
CA ALA A 14 11.53 -20.15 -8.71
C ALA A 14 12.90 -20.04 -9.40
N ALA A 15 12.99 -20.40 -10.69
CA ALA A 15 14.21 -20.27 -11.47
C ALA A 15 14.58 -18.80 -11.76
N LEU A 16 13.60 -17.94 -12.06
CA LEU A 16 13.81 -16.50 -12.28
C LEU A 16 14.31 -15.79 -11.01
N THR A 17 13.76 -16.18 -9.85
CA THR A 17 14.20 -15.64 -8.55
C THR A 17 15.58 -16.12 -8.13
N GLN A 18 15.92 -17.38 -8.44
CA GLN A 18 17.27 -17.89 -8.27
C GLN A 18 18.29 -17.14 -9.15
N HIS A 19 17.93 -16.81 -10.39
CA HIS A 19 18.78 -16.04 -11.29
C HIS A 19 19.04 -14.60 -10.79
N GLU A 20 18.02 -13.91 -10.26
CA GLU A 20 18.21 -12.59 -9.64
C GLU A 20 19.08 -12.66 -8.38
N THR A 21 18.92 -13.71 -7.57
CA THR A 21 19.75 -13.93 -6.37
C THR A 21 21.21 -14.22 -6.72
N GLN A 22 21.47 -14.92 -7.84
CA GLN A 22 22.81 -15.23 -8.34
C GLN A 22 23.60 -14.00 -8.81
N THR A 23 22.93 -12.88 -9.09
CA THR A 23 23.59 -11.61 -9.48
C THR A 23 24.02 -10.73 -8.30
N LEU A 24 23.76 -11.15 -7.06
CA LEU A 24 24.15 -10.42 -5.84
C LEU A 24 25.59 -10.73 -5.45
N ALA A 25 26.34 -9.71 -5.05
CA ALA A 25 27.64 -9.91 -4.44
C ALA A 25 27.47 -10.58 -3.06
N LYS A 26 28.46 -11.37 -2.63
CA LYS A 26 28.44 -12.08 -1.33
C LYS A 26 28.13 -11.17 -0.12
N LYS A 27 28.53 -9.90 -0.17
CA LYS A 27 28.22 -8.89 0.87
C LYS A 27 26.75 -8.49 0.87
N GLU A 28 26.12 -8.38 -0.30
CA GLU A 28 24.72 -8.03 -0.47
C GLU A 28 23.81 -9.17 -0.06
N GLU A 29 24.19 -10.41 -0.38
CA GLU A 29 23.49 -11.61 0.07
C GLU A 29 23.47 -11.72 1.60
N ARG A 30 24.62 -11.51 2.25
CA ARG A 30 24.71 -11.47 3.73
C ARG A 30 23.83 -10.40 4.34
N LEU A 31 23.81 -9.20 3.74
CA LEU A 31 22.94 -8.11 4.19
C LEU A 31 21.47 -8.50 4.07
N LEU A 32 21.08 -9.06 2.93
CA LEU A 32 19.71 -9.48 2.64
C LEU A 32 19.25 -10.59 3.60
N ASN A 33 20.07 -11.60 3.84
CA ASN A 33 19.74 -12.69 4.76
C ASN A 33 19.58 -12.18 6.19
N ARG A 34 20.49 -11.33 6.68
CA ARG A 34 20.36 -10.71 8.01
C ARG A 34 19.05 -9.92 8.15
N ILE A 35 18.72 -9.08 7.16
CA ILE A 35 17.49 -8.30 7.19
C ILE A 35 16.26 -9.22 7.16
N TYR A 36 16.27 -10.26 6.32
CA TYR A 36 15.17 -11.20 6.19
C TYR A 36 14.93 -12.01 7.47
N GLU A 37 15.97 -12.63 8.02
CA GLU A 37 15.89 -13.44 9.24
C GLU A 37 15.39 -12.59 10.40
N GLY A 38 16.04 -11.43 10.63
CA GLY A 38 15.63 -10.54 11.70
C GLY A 38 14.23 -9.96 11.51
N LEU A 39 13.79 -9.73 10.27
CA LEU A 39 12.42 -9.32 9.99
C LEU A 39 11.43 -10.42 10.41
N VAL A 40 11.66 -11.67 10.00
CA VAL A 40 10.77 -12.80 10.30
C VAL A 40 10.70 -13.09 11.80
N GLU A 41 11.80 -12.85 12.52
CA GLU A 41 11.89 -12.94 14.00
C GLU A 41 11.24 -11.75 14.73
N GLY A 42 10.79 -10.72 14.02
CA GLY A 42 10.13 -9.55 14.60
C GLY A 42 11.09 -8.46 15.10
N HIS A 43 12.36 -8.48 14.70
CA HIS A 43 13.33 -7.45 15.06
C HIS A 43 13.01 -6.10 14.38
N ARG A 44 12.57 -5.12 15.18
CA ARG A 44 12.19 -3.76 14.73
C ARG A 44 13.23 -3.05 13.89
N ALA A 45 14.51 -3.21 14.23
CA ALA A 45 15.61 -2.61 13.47
C ALA A 45 15.68 -3.15 12.04
N CYS A 46 15.47 -4.45 11.86
CA CYS A 46 15.45 -5.09 10.55
C CYS A 46 14.23 -4.66 9.73
N LEU A 47 13.05 -4.50 10.36
CA LEU A 47 11.88 -3.92 9.71
C LEU A 47 12.13 -2.49 9.22
N ALA A 48 12.72 -1.64 10.06
CA ALA A 48 13.05 -0.26 9.69
C ALA A 48 14.07 -0.19 8.56
N GLU A 49 15.08 -1.06 8.58
CA GLU A 49 16.09 -1.16 7.53
C GLU A 49 15.48 -1.68 6.21
N ALA A 50 14.61 -2.69 6.27
CA ALA A 50 13.89 -3.22 5.12
C ALA A 50 13.01 -2.14 4.46
N ILE A 51 12.26 -1.38 5.26
CA ILE A 51 11.43 -0.27 4.76
C ILE A 51 12.31 0.81 4.12
N THR A 52 13.43 1.16 4.76
CA THR A 52 14.38 2.13 4.20
C THR A 52 15.02 1.63 2.88
N LEU A 53 15.22 0.32 2.74
CA LEU A 53 15.74 -0.30 1.53
C LEU A 53 14.75 -0.22 0.37
N ILE A 54 13.47 -0.55 0.59
CA ILE A 54 12.42 -0.44 -0.45
C ILE A 54 12.15 1.02 -0.85
N GLU A 55 12.32 1.97 0.06
CA GLU A 55 12.19 3.42 -0.21
C GLU A 55 13.35 4.00 -1.02
N SER A 56 14.42 3.24 -1.24
CA SER A 56 15.60 3.74 -1.93
C SER A 56 15.36 3.99 -3.43
N THR A 57 15.91 5.10 -3.94
CA THR A 57 15.96 5.39 -5.38
C THR A 57 17.20 4.82 -6.06
N HIS A 58 18.18 4.33 -5.29
CA HIS A 58 19.43 3.82 -5.83
C HIS A 58 19.21 2.47 -6.53
N MET A 59 19.60 2.37 -7.81
CA MET A 59 19.34 1.19 -8.66
C MET A 59 19.75 -0.12 -8.01
N ARG A 60 20.97 -0.20 -7.44
CA ARG A 60 21.43 -1.44 -6.78
C ARG A 60 20.64 -1.78 -5.53
N LYS A 61 20.23 -0.79 -4.73
CA LYS A 61 19.43 -1.02 -3.51
C LYS A 61 18.02 -1.49 -3.87
N ARG A 62 17.45 -0.99 -4.97
CA ARG A 62 16.17 -1.45 -5.51
C ARG A 62 16.21 -2.92 -5.93
N GLN A 63 17.30 -3.37 -6.57
CA GLN A 63 17.47 -4.78 -6.91
C GLN A 63 17.48 -5.66 -5.65
N ILE A 64 18.26 -5.30 -4.63
CA ILE A 64 18.27 -6.01 -3.34
C ILE A 64 16.88 -6.01 -2.69
N ALA A 65 16.18 -4.87 -2.74
CA ALA A 65 14.82 -4.72 -2.21
C ALA A 65 13.82 -5.66 -2.90
N GLN A 66 13.91 -5.82 -4.23
CA GLN A 66 13.05 -6.73 -4.99
C GLN A 66 13.26 -8.19 -4.56
N VAL A 67 14.52 -8.62 -4.43
CA VAL A 67 14.84 -9.98 -3.96
C VAL A 67 14.35 -10.19 -2.53
N LEU A 68 14.54 -9.21 -1.63
CA LEU A 68 14.01 -9.27 -0.26
C LEU A 68 12.48 -9.40 -0.26
N LEU A 69 11.77 -8.55 -0.99
CA LEU A 69 10.31 -8.57 -1.06
C LEU A 69 9.77 -9.91 -1.58
N GLN A 70 10.47 -10.52 -2.53
CA GLN A 70 10.07 -11.80 -3.09
C GLN A 70 10.28 -12.97 -2.10
N LYS A 71 11.36 -12.96 -1.32
CA LYS A 71 11.55 -13.90 -0.20
C LYS A 71 10.46 -13.71 0.87
N VAL A 72 10.18 -12.46 1.23
CA VAL A 72 9.14 -12.10 2.21
C VAL A 72 7.75 -12.53 1.71
N LEU A 73 7.42 -12.30 0.45
CA LEU A 73 6.13 -12.69 -0.15
C LEU A 73 5.95 -14.22 -0.12
N SER A 74 7.01 -14.97 -0.40
CA SER A 74 6.99 -16.44 -0.37
C SER A 74 6.70 -16.94 1.05
N HIS A 75 7.41 -16.38 2.05
CA HIS A 75 7.20 -16.68 3.47
C HIS A 75 5.80 -16.29 3.96
N HIS A 76 5.31 -15.11 3.56
CA HIS A 76 3.99 -14.61 3.93
C HIS A 76 2.88 -15.54 3.39
N ARG A 77 3.00 -15.99 2.14
CA ARG A 77 2.06 -16.94 1.54
C ARG A 77 2.06 -18.29 2.27
N GLU A 78 3.22 -18.78 2.68
CA GLU A 78 3.32 -20.01 3.48
C GLU A 78 2.63 -19.86 4.84
N LYS A 79 2.87 -18.75 5.54
CA LYS A 79 2.17 -18.44 6.80
C LYS A 79 0.64 -18.33 6.63
N GLU A 80 0.15 -17.67 5.57
CA GLU A 80 -1.29 -17.62 5.29
C GLU A 80 -1.85 -19.02 4.98
N HIS A 81 -1.10 -19.86 4.27
CA HIS A 81 -1.50 -21.25 3.98
C HIS A 81 -1.60 -22.08 5.27
N LEU A 82 -0.61 -21.97 6.16
CA LEU A 82 -0.65 -22.59 7.49
C LEU A 82 -1.79 -22.05 8.36
N ASN A 83 -2.23 -20.81 8.11
CA ASN A 83 -3.39 -20.19 8.75
C ASN A 83 -4.72 -20.48 8.01
N ASN A 84 -4.83 -21.63 7.33
CA ASN A 84 -6.04 -22.05 6.58
C ASN A 84 -6.49 -21.02 5.52
N GLY A 85 -5.55 -20.30 4.91
CA GLY A 85 -5.83 -19.25 3.93
C GLY A 85 -6.42 -17.96 4.51
N LYS A 86 -6.47 -17.83 5.84
CA LYS A 86 -6.93 -16.61 6.51
C LYS A 86 -5.81 -15.56 6.55
N PRO A 87 -6.14 -14.28 6.30
CA PRO A 87 -5.22 -13.17 6.49
C PRO A 87 -4.54 -13.17 7.86
N LEU A 88 -3.23 -12.91 7.88
CA LEU A 88 -2.46 -12.79 9.12
C LEU A 88 -2.67 -11.44 9.82
N ALA A 89 -3.08 -10.42 9.06
CA ALA A 89 -3.24 -9.06 9.57
C ALA A 89 -4.46 -8.38 8.98
N PHE A 90 -4.96 -7.38 9.72
CA PHE A 90 -6.02 -6.50 9.31
C PHE A 90 -5.47 -5.12 8.95
N ARG A 91 -5.78 -4.67 7.71
CA ARG A 91 -5.26 -3.43 7.13
C ARG A 91 -6.35 -2.38 7.19
N ILE A 92 -6.08 -1.27 7.87
CA ILE A 92 -7.04 -0.18 8.07
C ILE A 92 -6.49 1.08 7.39
N GLY A 93 -7.23 1.61 6.43
CA GLY A 93 -6.95 2.92 5.85
C GLY A 93 -7.65 4.02 6.64
N SER A 94 -6.91 5.04 7.04
CA SER A 94 -7.41 6.19 7.79
C SER A 94 -7.19 7.47 7.00
N LEU A 95 -8.20 8.35 7.03
CA LEU A 95 -8.23 9.65 6.34
C LEU A 95 -8.40 10.79 7.35
N LEU A 96 -7.83 10.58 8.54
CA LEU A 96 -7.87 11.55 9.62
C LEU A 96 -7.03 12.78 9.22
N GLY A 97 -7.59 13.96 9.50
CA GLY A 97 -6.90 15.25 9.35
C GLY A 97 -6.18 15.71 10.62
N ASP A 98 -6.15 14.87 11.67
CA ASP A 98 -5.63 15.26 12.98
C ASP A 98 -4.43 14.37 13.34
N LYS A 99 -3.23 14.90 13.10
CA LYS A 99 -1.96 14.31 13.51
C LYS A 99 -1.76 14.53 15.02
N THR A 100 -2.68 14.07 15.85
CA THR A 100 -2.45 14.07 17.29
C THR A 100 -1.12 13.35 17.53
N ARG A 101 -0.23 14.01 18.26
CA ARG A 101 1.14 13.54 18.41
C ARG A 101 1.08 12.21 19.16
N MET A 102 1.40 11.12 18.48
CA MET A 102 1.47 9.75 18.99
C MET A 102 2.64 9.57 19.98
N GLN A 103 2.77 10.44 20.99
CA GLN A 103 3.92 10.46 21.90
C GLN A 103 3.99 9.20 22.75
N GLU A 104 2.86 8.77 23.32
CA GLU A 104 2.79 7.53 24.11
C GLU A 104 3.01 6.31 23.23
N LEU A 105 2.27 6.21 22.11
CA LEU A 105 2.39 5.09 21.18
C LEU A 105 3.81 4.96 20.60
N SER A 106 4.52 6.07 20.39
CA SER A 106 5.90 6.03 19.90
C SER A 106 6.89 5.35 20.85
N ARG A 107 6.53 5.22 22.14
CA ARG A 107 7.33 4.53 23.17
C ARG A 107 6.92 3.07 23.36
N ASP A 108 5.81 2.64 22.77
CA ASP A 108 5.30 1.29 22.93
C ASP A 108 6.16 0.27 22.16
N MET A 109 6.62 -0.76 22.87
CA MET A 109 7.41 -1.87 22.32
C MET A 109 6.60 -2.83 21.45
N ASN A 110 5.29 -2.64 21.34
CA ASN A 110 4.39 -3.33 20.42
C ASN A 110 3.93 -2.47 19.23
N ALA A 111 4.19 -1.15 19.24
CA ALA A 111 3.85 -0.25 18.13
C ALA A 111 5.06 0.14 17.27
N TYR A 112 4.92 0.05 15.96
CA TYR A 112 5.91 0.55 15.00
C TYR A 112 5.33 1.70 14.19
N ILE A 113 5.96 2.87 14.28
CA ILE A 113 5.51 4.09 13.60
C ILE A 113 6.55 4.48 12.54
N ARG A 114 6.11 4.59 11.29
CA ARG A 114 6.93 5.07 10.17
C ARG A 114 6.28 6.29 9.53
N PRO A 115 6.94 7.47 9.51
CA PRO A 115 6.45 8.60 8.74
C PRO A 115 6.56 8.30 7.24
N SER A 116 5.56 8.73 6.47
CA SER A 116 5.61 8.65 5.01
C SER A 116 6.77 9.50 4.49
N PRO A 117 7.63 8.98 3.58
CA PRO A 117 8.63 9.80 2.92
C PRO A 117 7.99 10.95 2.12
N THR A 118 8.62 12.14 2.18
CA THR A 118 8.10 13.40 1.62
C THR A 118 8.24 13.52 0.09
N ARG A 119 8.86 12.55 -0.59
CA ARG A 119 9.29 12.71 -1.98
C ARG A 119 8.30 12.14 -3.00
N GLY A 120 7.84 13.01 -3.92
CA GLY A 120 7.57 12.66 -5.32
C GLY A 120 6.22 12.05 -5.67
N THR A 121 5.24 11.98 -4.76
CA THR A 121 3.90 11.47 -5.08
C THR A 121 2.80 12.45 -4.65
N LEU A 122 2.09 13.02 -5.63
CA LEU A 122 0.78 13.64 -5.39
C LEU A 122 -0.18 12.55 -4.90
N GLY A 123 -0.56 12.60 -3.63
CA GLY A 123 -1.64 11.74 -3.12
C GLY A 123 -1.38 11.00 -1.80
N GLY A 124 -0.35 11.34 -1.03
CA GLY A 124 -0.27 10.95 0.39
C GLY A 124 -0.06 9.46 0.71
N VAL A 125 0.06 8.60 -0.30
CA VAL A 125 0.47 7.19 -0.18
C VAL A 125 1.66 7.03 -1.13
N THR A 126 2.77 6.53 -0.60
CA THR A 126 4.01 6.39 -1.38
C THR A 126 3.93 5.17 -2.26
N ARG A 127 4.76 5.15 -3.33
CA ARG A 127 4.93 3.99 -4.23
C ARG A 127 5.21 2.69 -3.47
N THR A 128 5.84 2.79 -2.31
CA THR A 128 6.32 1.69 -1.48
C THR A 128 5.38 1.27 -0.35
N THR A 129 4.16 1.84 -0.28
CA THR A 129 3.27 1.58 0.87
C THR A 129 2.81 0.13 0.91
N ASN A 130 2.50 -0.50 -0.23
CA ASN A 130 2.06 -1.89 -0.26
C ASN A 130 3.19 -2.85 0.14
N GLU A 131 4.42 -2.56 -0.30
CA GLU A 131 5.63 -3.24 0.10
C GLU A 131 5.87 -3.09 1.61
N ALA A 132 5.71 -1.89 2.16
CA ALA A 132 5.84 -1.64 3.59
C ALA A 132 4.78 -2.39 4.42
N ILE A 133 3.52 -2.45 3.96
CA ILE A 133 2.47 -3.26 4.58
C ILE A 133 2.91 -4.72 4.62
N LEU A 134 3.38 -5.28 3.50
CA LEU A 134 3.85 -6.67 3.44
C LEU A 134 5.00 -6.94 4.42
N LEU A 135 5.95 -6.01 4.53
CA LEU A 135 7.06 -6.10 5.48
C LEU A 135 6.55 -6.07 6.94
N CYS A 136 5.62 -5.17 7.27
CA CYS A 136 5.02 -5.11 8.61
C CYS A 136 4.28 -6.40 8.97
N GLU A 137 3.45 -6.93 8.07
CA GLU A 137 2.73 -8.19 8.31
C GLU A 137 3.70 -9.36 8.53
N SER A 138 4.78 -9.40 7.75
CA SER A 138 5.80 -10.44 7.85
C SER A 138 6.67 -10.30 9.10
N GLY A 139 6.81 -9.06 9.60
CA GLY A 139 7.40 -8.71 10.90
C GLY A 139 6.51 -9.01 12.10
N GLY A 140 5.34 -9.63 11.91
CA GLY A 140 4.47 -10.09 13.00
C GLY A 140 3.36 -9.10 13.40
N TYR A 141 3.23 -7.97 12.72
CA TYR A 141 2.15 -7.01 13.02
C TYR A 141 0.82 -7.50 12.45
N ASN A 142 -0.16 -7.71 13.32
CA ASN A 142 -1.51 -8.18 12.96
C ASN A 142 -2.50 -7.03 12.67
N ILE A 143 -2.15 -5.79 12.99
CA ILE A 143 -2.92 -4.60 12.67
C ILE A 143 -1.98 -3.63 11.97
N VAL A 144 -2.34 -3.21 10.75
CA VAL A 144 -1.58 -2.23 9.98
C VAL A 144 -2.48 -1.04 9.67
N LEU A 145 -2.17 0.11 10.29
CA LEU A 145 -2.86 1.37 10.09
C LEU A 145 -2.09 2.22 9.06
N VAL A 146 -2.77 2.62 7.99
CA VAL A 146 -2.22 3.50 6.95
C VAL A 146 -2.99 4.81 6.97
N GLU A 147 -2.35 5.86 7.47
CA GLU A 147 -2.92 7.20 7.51
C GLU A 147 -2.53 7.99 6.25
N THR A 148 -3.51 8.64 5.62
CA THR A 148 -3.29 9.41 4.40
C THR A 148 -4.07 10.72 4.46
N GLY A 149 -3.61 11.75 3.74
CA GLY A 149 -4.25 13.06 3.73
C GLY A 149 -5.62 13.07 3.03
N ILE A 150 -6.42 14.08 3.35
CA ILE A 150 -7.76 14.27 2.76
C ILE A 150 -7.67 14.53 1.25
N LYS A 151 -8.49 13.82 0.48
CA LYS A 151 -8.74 13.93 -0.96
C LYS A 151 -10.24 14.13 -1.23
N ARG A 152 -10.61 14.71 -2.37
CA ARG A 152 -12.03 14.82 -2.78
C ARG A 152 -12.65 13.44 -3.00
N GLY A 153 -13.94 13.28 -2.71
CA GLY A 153 -14.72 12.06 -2.96
C GLY A 153 -14.53 10.92 -1.94
N ILE A 154 -13.83 11.16 -0.83
CA ILE A 154 -13.51 10.11 0.16
C ILE A 154 -14.74 9.54 0.88
N VAL A 155 -15.73 10.38 1.18
CA VAL A 155 -16.89 9.96 2.00
C VAL A 155 -17.62 8.79 1.34
N GLU A 156 -17.71 8.79 0.01
CA GLU A 156 -18.34 7.73 -0.77
C GLU A 156 -17.60 6.40 -0.69
N MET A 157 -16.31 6.44 -0.35
CA MET A 157 -15.42 5.29 -0.20
C MET A 157 -15.24 4.83 1.25
N ALA A 158 -15.88 5.49 2.21
CA ALA A 158 -15.75 5.15 3.62
C ALA A 158 -16.53 3.87 3.99
N ASP A 159 -15.86 2.95 4.68
CA ASP A 159 -16.50 1.78 5.31
C ASP A 159 -17.05 2.16 6.70
N LEU A 160 -16.47 3.19 7.32
CA LEU A 160 -16.84 3.78 8.62
C LEU A 160 -16.50 5.27 8.61
N VAL A 161 -17.42 6.10 9.08
CA VAL A 161 -17.21 7.55 9.28
C VAL A 161 -17.14 7.82 10.78
N VAL A 162 -16.10 8.53 11.20
CA VAL A 162 -15.84 8.84 12.61
C VAL A 162 -15.87 10.35 12.80
N ILE A 163 -16.83 10.83 13.60
CA ILE A 163 -16.93 12.23 14.01
C ILE A 163 -16.14 12.39 15.30
N THR A 164 -14.99 13.04 15.21
CA THR A 164 -14.06 13.25 16.33
C THR A 164 -14.45 14.46 17.19
N LYS A 165 -13.81 14.58 18.37
CA LYS A 165 -13.98 15.73 19.30
C LYS A 165 -15.42 15.89 19.79
N ALA A 166 -16.13 14.77 19.93
CA ALA A 166 -17.51 14.75 20.42
C ALA A 166 -17.55 14.85 21.96
N ASP A 167 -17.03 15.95 22.49
CA ASP A 167 -16.93 16.22 23.93
C ASP A 167 -17.22 17.69 24.26
N GLY A 168 -17.64 17.96 25.50
CA GLY A 168 -18.00 19.30 25.97
C GLY A 168 -19.02 20.01 25.07
N ASP A 169 -18.73 21.26 24.74
CA ASP A 169 -19.59 22.10 23.90
C ASP A 169 -19.74 21.59 22.46
N LEU A 170 -18.82 20.72 22.00
CA LEU A 170 -18.85 20.13 20.66
C LEU A 170 -19.73 18.88 20.58
N LEU A 171 -20.25 18.36 21.69
CA LEU A 171 -21.08 17.17 21.68
C LEU A 171 -22.38 17.37 20.88
N ILE A 172 -23.06 18.50 21.05
CA ILE A 172 -24.32 18.82 20.34
C ILE A 172 -24.05 18.99 18.83
N PRO A 173 -23.08 19.83 18.38
CA PRO A 173 -22.66 19.88 16.99
C PRO A 173 -22.28 18.51 16.41
N ALA A 174 -21.51 17.71 17.13
CA ALA A 174 -21.09 16.38 16.68
C ALA A 174 -22.29 15.45 16.44
N ARG A 175 -23.31 15.49 17.30
CA ARG A 175 -24.56 14.72 17.13
C ARG A 175 -25.32 15.17 15.88
N LYS A 176 -25.41 16.47 15.63
CA LYS A 176 -26.04 17.01 14.41
C LYS A 176 -25.31 16.53 13.15
N ILE A 177 -23.98 16.67 13.12
CA ILE A 177 -23.15 16.21 12.00
C ILE A 177 -23.27 14.69 11.80
N GLN A 178 -23.29 13.91 12.89
CA GLN A 178 -23.52 12.47 12.79
C GLN A 178 -24.85 12.17 12.07
N ALA A 179 -25.94 12.84 12.45
CA ALA A 179 -27.25 12.65 11.83
C ALA A 179 -27.24 13.02 10.33
N GLU A 180 -26.57 14.11 9.97
CA GLU A 180 -26.39 14.53 8.57
C GLU A 180 -25.64 13.46 7.75
N TYR A 181 -24.52 12.94 8.24
CA TYR A 181 -23.79 11.86 7.56
C TYR A 181 -24.60 10.57 7.48
N VAL A 182 -25.33 10.20 8.54
CA VAL A 182 -26.22 9.02 8.51
C VAL A 182 -27.30 9.19 7.44
N SER A 183 -27.85 10.39 7.30
CA SER A 183 -28.83 10.69 6.25
C SER A 183 -28.21 10.62 4.85
N ALA A 184 -27.07 11.26 4.65
CA ALA A 184 -26.37 11.30 3.36
C ALA A 184 -25.95 9.89 2.88
N LEU A 185 -25.41 9.06 3.77
CA LEU A 185 -24.96 7.70 3.43
C LEU A 185 -26.11 6.79 2.98
N LYS A 186 -27.37 7.07 3.36
CA LYS A 186 -28.53 6.32 2.86
C LYS A 186 -28.83 6.59 1.39
N LEU A 187 -28.43 7.75 0.89
CA LEU A 187 -28.64 8.17 -0.51
C LEU A 187 -27.57 7.62 -1.44
N LEU A 188 -26.41 7.22 -0.90
CA LEU A 188 -25.32 6.69 -1.70
C LEU A 188 -25.58 5.25 -2.14
N ARG A 189 -25.08 4.91 -3.33
CA ARG A 189 -25.08 3.53 -3.81
C ARG A 189 -24.23 2.66 -2.90
N LYS A 190 -24.80 1.54 -2.44
CA LYS A 190 -24.08 0.56 -1.63
C LYS A 190 -22.91 -0.06 -2.41
N ARG A 191 -21.71 -0.02 -1.83
CA ARG A 191 -20.50 -0.68 -2.37
C ARG A 191 -20.41 -2.16 -2.02
N SER A 192 -20.99 -2.54 -0.88
CA SER A 192 -21.07 -3.90 -0.39
C SER A 192 -22.54 -4.26 -0.15
N LYS A 193 -22.92 -5.52 -0.42
CA LYS A 193 -24.29 -5.99 -0.14
C LYS A 193 -24.48 -6.30 1.35
N ILE A 194 -23.39 -6.69 2.02
CA ILE A 194 -23.37 -7.19 3.40
C ILE A 194 -23.03 -6.10 4.41
N TRP A 195 -22.27 -5.08 4.03
CA TRP A 195 -21.85 -4.01 4.93
C TRP A 195 -22.48 -2.68 4.56
N LYS A 196 -23.08 -2.04 5.57
CA LYS A 196 -23.59 -0.66 5.46
C LYS A 196 -22.62 0.26 6.19
N PRO A 197 -22.09 1.30 5.54
CA PRO A 197 -21.25 2.29 6.22
C PRO A 197 -21.92 2.82 7.49
N GLN A 198 -21.16 2.82 8.58
CA GLN A 198 -21.63 3.30 9.88
C GLN A 198 -21.07 4.68 10.16
N VAL A 199 -21.76 5.47 10.98
CA VAL A 199 -21.25 6.76 11.48
C VAL A 199 -21.22 6.72 12.99
N VAL A 200 -20.03 6.88 13.57
CA VAL A 200 -19.83 6.89 15.01
C VAL A 200 -19.24 8.22 15.44
N ARG A 201 -19.40 8.54 16.73
CA ARG A 201 -18.78 9.69 17.37
C ARG A 201 -17.76 9.19 18.38
N ILE A 202 -16.64 9.89 18.49
CA ILE A 202 -15.63 9.61 19.51
C ILE A 202 -15.09 10.90 20.13
N SER A 203 -14.54 10.77 21.32
CA SER A 203 -13.61 11.74 21.90
C SER A 203 -12.31 11.04 22.26
N ALA A 204 -11.23 11.41 21.57
CA ALA A 204 -9.89 10.96 21.94
C ALA A 204 -9.43 11.54 23.30
N LYS A 205 -10.03 12.66 23.73
CA LYS A 205 -9.70 13.32 24.99
C LYS A 205 -10.30 12.59 26.19
N THR A 206 -11.56 12.15 26.10
CA THR A 206 -12.25 11.48 27.21
C THR A 206 -12.21 9.95 27.08
N GLY A 207 -11.89 9.42 25.90
CA GLY A 207 -11.96 7.99 25.59
C GLY A 207 -13.35 7.52 25.14
N GLU A 208 -14.36 8.38 25.19
CA GLU A 208 -15.74 8.02 24.82
C GLU A 208 -15.83 7.57 23.35
N GLY A 209 -16.53 6.46 23.10
CA GLY A 209 -16.78 5.95 21.76
C GLY A 209 -15.64 5.14 21.14
N ILE A 210 -14.43 5.13 21.74
CA ILE A 210 -13.28 4.39 21.21
C ILE A 210 -13.48 2.86 21.27
N PRO A 211 -13.95 2.26 22.39
CA PRO A 211 -14.25 0.83 22.44
C PRO A 211 -15.32 0.42 21.43
N GLU A 212 -16.37 1.24 21.26
CA GLU A 212 -17.45 1.01 20.31
C GLU A 212 -16.95 1.13 18.87
N LEU A 213 -16.09 2.10 18.58
CA LEU A 213 -15.40 2.23 17.31
C LEU A 213 -14.61 0.96 16.99
N TRP A 214 -13.79 0.48 17.91
CA TRP A 214 -13.01 -0.75 17.70
C TRP A 214 -13.92 -1.95 17.45
N LYS A 215 -15.01 -2.09 18.21
CA LYS A 215 -16.02 -3.14 17.98
C LYS A 215 -16.60 -3.07 16.56
N LYS A 216 -16.95 -1.88 16.06
CA LYS A 216 -17.45 -1.72 14.68
C LYS A 216 -16.41 -2.09 13.64
N ILE A 217 -15.13 -1.81 13.90
CA ILE A 217 -14.02 -2.19 13.03
C ILE A 217 -13.88 -3.72 12.98
N THR A 218 -13.98 -4.42 14.11
CA THR A 218 -13.90 -5.88 14.16
C THR A 218 -15.16 -6.54 13.58
N ASP A 219 -16.35 -5.96 13.78
CA ASP A 219 -17.60 -6.42 13.16
C ASP A 219 -17.50 -6.33 11.63
N PHE A 220 -16.89 -5.27 11.11
CA PHE A 220 -16.61 -5.15 9.67
C PHE A 220 -15.66 -6.26 9.21
N GLN A 221 -14.56 -6.49 9.94
CA GLN A 221 -13.60 -7.53 9.59
C GLN A 221 -14.25 -8.92 9.52
N SER A 222 -15.03 -9.32 10.53
CA SER A 222 -15.71 -10.62 10.55
C SER A 222 -16.70 -10.75 9.40
N THR A 223 -17.58 -9.77 9.23
CA THR A 223 -18.60 -9.74 8.17
C THR A 223 -17.97 -9.88 6.77
N MET A 224 -16.87 -9.16 6.53
CA MET A 224 -16.20 -9.18 5.23
C MET A 224 -15.37 -10.45 5.00
N LEU A 225 -14.93 -11.14 6.06
CA LEU A 225 -14.27 -12.44 5.96
C LEU A 225 -15.28 -13.56 5.69
N GLU A 226 -16.39 -13.61 6.43
CA GLU A 226 -17.45 -14.63 6.30
C GLU A 226 -18.07 -14.66 4.90
N SER A 227 -18.20 -13.48 4.29
CA SER A 227 -18.71 -13.32 2.93
C SER A 227 -17.67 -13.50 1.81
N ALA A 228 -16.40 -13.69 2.16
CA ALA A 228 -15.25 -13.66 1.26
C ALA A 228 -15.04 -12.34 0.46
N GLU A 229 -15.80 -11.27 0.74
CA GLU A 229 -15.64 -9.96 0.08
C GLU A 229 -14.25 -9.35 0.40
N LEU A 230 -13.70 -9.57 1.60
CA LEU A 230 -12.37 -9.08 1.99
C LEU A 230 -11.27 -9.64 1.09
N LEU A 231 -11.27 -10.96 0.88
CA LEU A 231 -10.28 -11.62 0.04
C LEU A 231 -10.42 -11.21 -1.43
N SER A 232 -11.65 -11.04 -1.91
CA SER A 232 -11.91 -10.52 -3.26
C SER A 232 -11.36 -9.10 -3.44
N LYS A 233 -11.61 -8.20 -2.47
CA LYS A 233 -11.09 -6.83 -2.44
C LYS A 233 -9.56 -6.81 -2.45
N ARG A 234 -8.90 -7.68 -1.68
CA ARG A 234 -7.43 -7.81 -1.67
C ARG A 234 -6.88 -8.26 -3.02
N ARG A 235 -7.48 -9.27 -3.67
CA ARG A 235 -7.05 -9.72 -5.01
C ARG A 235 -7.18 -8.62 -6.05
N ALA A 236 -8.29 -7.87 -6.02
CA ALA A 236 -8.48 -6.73 -6.90
C ALA A 236 -7.41 -5.64 -6.68
N GLN A 237 -7.10 -5.32 -5.41
CA GLN A 237 -6.03 -4.38 -5.06
C GLN A 237 -4.65 -4.86 -5.50
N GLN A 238 -4.34 -6.16 -5.38
CA GLN A 238 -3.08 -6.74 -5.87
C GLN A 238 -2.94 -6.57 -7.38
N LYS A 239 -4.01 -6.80 -8.15
CA LYS A 239 -3.99 -6.57 -9.61
C LYS A 239 -3.71 -5.11 -9.95
N VAL A 240 -4.37 -4.17 -9.26
CA VAL A 240 -4.14 -2.72 -9.46
C VAL A 240 -2.70 -2.36 -9.09
N TRP A 241 -2.20 -2.85 -7.96
CA TRP A 241 -0.82 -2.60 -7.53
C TRP A 241 0.20 -3.11 -8.54
N MET A 242 0.04 -4.34 -9.04
CA MET A 242 0.90 -4.92 -10.08
C MET A 242 0.95 -4.02 -11.33
N TRP A 243 -0.21 -3.58 -11.84
CA TRP A 243 -0.26 -2.70 -13.01
C TRP A 243 0.36 -1.34 -12.77
N ASN A 244 0.20 -0.77 -11.57
CA ASN A 244 0.86 0.49 -11.21
C ASN A 244 2.39 0.34 -11.22
N VAL A 245 2.91 -0.77 -10.68
CA VAL A 245 4.36 -1.06 -10.70
C VAL A 245 4.86 -1.26 -12.14
N ILE A 246 4.11 -1.98 -12.98
CA ILE A 246 4.45 -2.14 -14.41
C ILE A 246 4.50 -0.78 -15.09
N GLN A 247 3.46 0.04 -14.96
CA GLN A 247 3.39 1.36 -15.59
C GLN A 247 4.55 2.26 -15.16
N GLU A 248 4.87 2.27 -13.86
CA GLU A 248 5.99 3.04 -13.34
C GLU A 248 7.33 2.58 -13.92
N ASN A 249 7.57 1.27 -13.93
CA ASN A 249 8.81 0.71 -14.45
C ASN A 249 8.94 0.95 -15.96
N VAL A 250 7.86 0.75 -16.73
CA VAL A 250 7.84 1.05 -18.16
C VAL A 250 8.19 2.52 -18.40
N LEU A 251 7.56 3.44 -17.68
CA LEU A 251 7.84 4.87 -17.83
C LEU A 251 9.28 5.23 -17.42
N LEU A 252 9.82 4.60 -16.38
CA LEU A 252 11.20 4.80 -15.94
C LEU A 252 12.20 4.34 -17.00
N HIS A 253 12.00 3.15 -17.58
CA HIS A 253 12.87 2.63 -18.64
C HIS A 253 12.75 3.48 -19.91
N PHE A 254 11.53 3.85 -20.28
CA PHE A 254 11.27 4.72 -21.42
C PHE A 254 11.99 6.07 -21.30
N LYS A 255 11.83 6.77 -20.17
CA LYS A 255 12.48 8.08 -19.94
C LYS A 255 14.01 8.02 -19.87
N ASN A 256 14.57 6.89 -19.45
CA ASN A 256 16.02 6.70 -19.37
C ASN A 256 16.64 6.15 -20.65
N HIS A 257 15.84 5.74 -21.64
CA HIS A 257 16.33 5.25 -22.91
C HIS A 257 17.09 6.37 -23.66
N PRO A 258 18.33 6.15 -24.14
CA PRO A 258 19.15 7.20 -24.73
C PRO A 258 18.43 8.00 -25.83
N ALA A 259 17.83 7.30 -26.81
CA ALA A 259 17.11 7.95 -27.92
C ALA A 259 15.89 8.78 -27.48
N VAL A 260 15.23 8.41 -26.37
CA VAL A 260 14.11 9.16 -25.80
C VAL A 260 14.65 10.37 -25.04
N LYS A 261 15.66 10.14 -24.18
CA LYS A 261 16.28 11.16 -23.35
C LYS A 261 16.87 12.31 -24.17
N ASP A 262 17.45 12.00 -25.33
CA ASP A 262 18.04 12.99 -26.23
C ASP A 262 16.97 13.84 -26.94
N LYS A 263 15.84 13.25 -27.34
CA LYS A 263 14.75 13.95 -28.06
C LYS A 263 13.75 14.66 -27.15
N LEU A 264 13.62 14.24 -25.90
CA LEU A 264 12.57 14.69 -24.98
C LEU A 264 12.55 16.22 -24.76
N PRO A 265 13.67 16.91 -24.46
CA PRO A 265 13.64 18.35 -24.19
C PRO A 265 13.16 19.19 -25.38
N LEU A 266 13.55 18.81 -26.60
CA LEU A 266 13.13 19.49 -27.83
C LEU A 266 11.62 19.35 -28.04
N LEU A 267 11.09 18.13 -27.91
CA LEU A 267 9.68 17.85 -28.12
C LEU A 267 8.80 18.49 -27.04
N GLU A 268 9.24 18.52 -25.78
CA GLU A 268 8.56 19.26 -24.71
C GLU A 268 8.45 20.75 -25.04
N GLY A 269 9.54 21.36 -25.55
CA GLY A 269 9.52 22.75 -26.00
C GLY A 269 8.55 23.01 -27.17
N GLN A 270 8.48 22.10 -28.15
CA GLN A 270 7.55 22.21 -29.28
C GLN A 270 6.08 22.05 -28.87
N VAL A 271 5.80 21.21 -27.87
CA VAL A 271 4.45 21.06 -27.32
C VAL A 271 4.03 22.32 -26.55
N LEU A 272 4.92 22.87 -25.72
CA LEU A 272 4.62 24.07 -24.93
C LEU A 272 4.39 25.32 -25.80
N THR A 273 5.04 25.39 -26.96
CA THR A 273 4.88 26.48 -27.94
C THR A 273 3.73 26.24 -28.91
N GLY A 274 3.03 25.10 -28.82
CA GLY A 274 1.89 24.77 -29.68
C GLY A 274 2.26 24.34 -31.11
N VAL A 275 3.56 24.15 -31.40
CA VAL A 275 4.06 23.67 -32.70
C VAL A 275 3.73 22.19 -32.91
N LEU A 276 3.67 21.41 -31.83
CA LEU A 276 3.42 19.97 -31.86
C LEU A 276 2.32 19.58 -30.88
N SER A 277 1.44 18.65 -31.26
CA SER A 277 0.46 18.11 -30.31
C SER A 277 1.12 17.10 -29.35
N PRO A 278 0.64 16.98 -28.10
CA PRO A 278 1.14 15.97 -27.16
C PRO A 278 1.08 14.54 -27.71
N SER A 279 0.02 14.20 -28.45
CA SER A 279 -0.16 12.87 -29.05
C SER A 279 0.91 12.58 -30.09
N LEU A 280 1.19 13.52 -31.00
CA LEU A 280 2.22 13.33 -32.02
C LEU A 280 3.63 13.30 -31.43
N ALA A 281 3.91 14.11 -30.40
CA ALA A 281 5.15 14.06 -29.65
C ALA A 281 5.37 12.68 -29.00
N ALA A 282 4.33 12.10 -28.41
CA ALA A 282 4.38 10.76 -27.83
C ALA A 282 4.67 9.69 -28.90
N ASP A 283 4.03 9.74 -30.07
CA ASP A 283 4.28 8.80 -31.17
C ASP A 283 5.73 8.87 -31.67
N ILE A 284 6.29 10.08 -31.78
CA ILE A 284 7.70 10.28 -32.18
C ILE A 284 8.65 9.66 -31.14
N LEU A 285 8.41 9.89 -29.86
CA LEU A 285 9.22 9.30 -28.79
C LEU A 285 9.09 7.77 -28.74
N LEU A 286 7.89 7.23 -28.97
CA LEU A 286 7.65 5.79 -29.05
C LEU A 286 8.41 5.16 -30.22
N LYS A 287 8.37 5.77 -31.41
CA LYS A 287 9.16 5.32 -32.57
C LYS A 287 10.65 5.32 -32.26
N ALA A 288 11.16 6.41 -31.68
CA ALA A 288 12.56 6.51 -31.30
C ALA A 288 12.99 5.44 -30.28
N PHE A 289 12.09 5.06 -29.35
CA PHE A 289 12.34 3.97 -28.41
C PHE A 289 12.45 2.61 -29.10
N PHE A 290 11.54 2.27 -30.02
CA PHE A 290 11.53 0.98 -30.69
C PHE A 290 12.57 0.83 -31.81
N GLU A 291 12.91 1.90 -32.52
CA GLU A 291 13.90 1.88 -33.62
C GLU A 291 15.35 1.74 -33.13
N SER A 292 15.60 2.02 -31.84
CA SER A 292 16.92 2.00 -31.21
C SER A 292 17.13 0.80 -30.27
N SER A 293 16.19 -0.15 -30.24
CA SER A 293 16.19 -1.36 -29.40
C SER A 293 16.71 -2.58 -30.15
#